data_AF-A0A0N9ZJI9-F1
#
_entry.id   AF-A0A0N9ZJI9-F1
#
_cell.length_a   1.000
_cell.length_b   1.000
_cell.length_c   1.000
_cell.angle_alpha   90.00
_cell.angle_beta   90.00
_cell.angle_gamma   90.00
#
_symmetry.space_group_name_H-M   'P 1'
#
loop_
_entity.id
_entity.type
_entity.pdbx_description
1 polymer ?
#
loop_
_entity_poly.entity_id
_entity_poly.type
_entity_poly.pdbx_seq_one_letter_code
_entity_poly.pdbx_strand_id
1 'polypeptide(L)'
;MRNADYQRTCATSGHGELAGLYQDFGDIFESDFLTWWQCHQGLFAEKTALIEQVGADPLNSTLLYHIDPKRPLSQIQEEIKALHMHAHAIMPVAPPKQTSSAKYPIYTNVSAHTLHKVLTVWDLRCAYPDTSAYDLGVLAGFKANILAPPKYGETRTRAAIKADAHNKQARTSIANRTNRYLRTAEQYIDNVGRGEFPKALRR
;
A
#
# COMPACT_ATOMS: atom_id res chain seq x y z
N MET A 1 17.48 -0.69 7.08
CA MET A 1 16.26 0.15 6.96
C MET A 1 16.03 0.47 5.49
N ARG A 2 14.77 0.55 5.05
CA ARG A 2 14.45 0.57 3.62
C ARG A 2 14.50 1.96 2.96
N ASN A 3 14.20 3.03 3.70
CA ASN A 3 14.38 4.41 3.25
C ASN A 3 15.56 5.02 4.01
N ALA A 4 16.67 5.35 3.34
CA ALA A 4 17.86 5.87 4.03
C ALA A 4 17.72 7.33 4.47
N ASP A 5 16.89 8.12 3.78
CA ASP A 5 16.73 9.55 4.01
C ASP A 5 15.95 9.82 5.29
N TYR A 6 14.93 9.00 5.54
CA TYR A 6 14.17 9.08 6.80
C TYR A 6 15.06 8.66 7.98
N GLN A 7 15.95 7.68 7.78
CA GLN A 7 16.89 7.25 8.81
C GLN A 7 17.79 8.39 9.25
N ARG A 8 18.35 9.09 8.26
CA ARG A 8 19.22 10.24 8.49
C ARG A 8 18.46 11.35 9.21
N THR A 9 17.22 11.60 8.80
CA THR A 9 16.35 12.62 9.43
C THR A 9 16.02 12.28 10.89
N CYS A 10 15.77 11.01 11.22
CA CYS A 10 15.61 10.58 12.61
C CYS A 10 16.90 10.76 13.41
N ALA A 11 18.04 10.38 12.85
CA ALA A 11 19.35 10.50 13.51
C ALA A 11 19.77 11.96 13.79
N THR A 12 19.26 12.92 13.03
CA THR A 12 19.48 14.37 13.23
C THR A 12 18.34 15.05 13.99
N SER A 13 17.50 14.27 14.69
CA SER A 13 16.37 14.77 15.47
C SER A 13 15.40 15.63 14.66
N GLY A 14 15.12 15.23 13.41
CA GLY A 14 14.14 15.86 12.54
C GLY A 14 14.69 16.87 11.54
N HIS A 15 16.02 17.06 11.45
CA HIS A 15 16.63 17.98 10.48
C HIS A 15 16.98 17.26 9.18
N GLY A 16 16.37 17.65 8.06
CA GLY A 16 16.71 17.09 6.75
C GLY A 16 15.61 17.25 5.71
N GLU A 17 15.76 16.55 4.60
CA GLU A 17 14.82 16.57 3.47
C GLU A 17 13.41 16.07 3.85
N LEU A 18 13.32 15.16 4.84
CA LEU A 18 12.06 14.57 5.30
C LEU A 18 11.58 15.15 6.64
N ALA A 19 12.01 16.37 7.00
CA ALA A 19 11.63 17.04 8.24
C ALA A 19 10.09 17.17 8.40
N GLY A 20 9.38 17.45 7.30
CA GLY A 20 7.91 17.52 7.32
C GLY A 20 7.24 16.19 7.69
N LEU A 21 7.77 15.07 7.19
CA LEU A 21 7.29 13.74 7.56
C LEU A 21 7.65 13.41 9.02
N TYR A 22 8.84 13.80 9.46
CA TYR A 22 9.29 13.60 10.83
C TYR A 22 8.44 14.38 11.85
N GLN A 23 7.94 15.57 11.52
CA GLN A 23 7.02 16.30 12.41
C GLN A 23 5.75 15.51 12.74
N ASP A 24 5.30 14.68 11.80
CA ASP A 24 4.09 13.87 11.97
C ASP A 24 4.38 12.49 12.55
N PHE A 25 5.45 11.83 12.09
CA PHE A 25 5.75 10.44 12.45
C PHE A 25 6.72 10.32 13.62
N GLY A 26 7.52 11.35 13.89
CA GLY A 26 8.58 11.33 14.90
C GLY A 26 9.69 10.32 14.60
N ASP A 27 10.46 9.98 15.62
CA ASP A 27 11.44 8.91 15.53
C ASP A 27 10.76 7.54 15.65
N ILE A 28 10.51 6.91 14.50
CA ILE A 28 9.87 5.58 14.43
C ILE A 28 10.78 4.45 14.94
N PHE A 29 12.05 4.73 15.26
CA PHE A 29 13.01 3.76 15.79
C PHE A 29 13.06 3.72 17.32
N GLU A 30 12.51 4.73 17.99
CA GLU A 30 12.58 4.85 19.44
C GLU A 30 11.62 3.87 20.15
N SER A 31 10.46 3.61 19.56
CA SER A 31 9.40 2.78 20.16
C SER A 31 8.94 1.63 19.26
N ASP A 32 8.29 0.62 19.82
CA ASP A 32 7.66 -0.43 19.04
C ASP A 32 6.43 0.07 18.27
N PHE A 33 6.02 -0.69 17.25
CA PHE A 33 4.92 -0.30 16.36
C PHE A 33 3.60 -0.06 17.10
N LEU A 34 3.27 -0.86 18.12
CA LEU A 34 1.97 -0.75 18.80
C LEU A 34 1.91 0.53 19.63
N THR A 35 2.99 0.84 20.36
CA THR A 35 3.13 2.08 21.12
C THR A 35 3.06 3.30 20.19
N TRP A 36 3.81 3.26 19.08
CA TRP A 36 3.75 4.31 18.06
C TRP A 36 2.34 4.48 17.49
N TRP A 37 1.69 3.38 17.11
CA TRP A 37 0.36 3.40 16.47
C TRP A 37 -0.72 4.03 17.36
N GLN A 38 -0.69 3.76 18.67
CA GLN A 38 -1.67 4.32 19.62
C GLN A 38 -1.68 5.85 19.61
N CYS A 39 -0.52 6.49 19.45
CA CYS A 39 -0.39 7.95 19.40
C CYS A 39 -0.62 8.54 18.00
N HIS A 40 -0.42 7.75 16.93
CA HIS A 40 -0.36 8.27 15.55
C HIS A 40 -1.49 7.81 14.63
N GLN A 41 -2.37 6.90 15.07
CA GLN A 41 -3.49 6.39 14.26
C GLN A 41 -4.40 7.49 13.68
N GLY A 42 -4.52 8.63 14.37
CA GLY A 42 -5.28 9.79 13.89
C GLY A 42 -4.79 10.38 12.57
N LEU A 43 -3.52 10.17 12.22
CA LEU A 43 -2.94 10.59 10.93
C LEU A 43 -3.59 9.89 9.73
N PHE A 44 -4.08 8.66 9.95
CA PHE A 44 -4.70 7.81 8.94
C PHE A 44 -6.23 7.78 9.05
N ALA A 45 -6.81 8.47 10.03
CA ALA A 45 -8.24 8.49 10.27
C ALA A 45 -8.91 9.59 9.43
N GLU A 46 -10.14 9.31 8.98
CA GLU A 46 -11.01 10.33 8.38
C GLU A 46 -11.38 11.38 9.44
N LYS A 47 -11.29 12.65 9.08
CA LYS A 47 -11.77 13.74 9.92
C LYS A 47 -13.30 13.65 9.98
N THR A 48 -13.82 13.41 11.19
CA THR A 48 -15.26 13.34 11.39
C THR A 48 -15.83 14.76 11.37
N ALA A 49 -16.71 15.05 10.41
CA ALA A 49 -17.34 16.36 10.22
C ALA A 49 -18.08 16.92 11.47
N LEU A 50 -18.38 16.08 12.46
CA LEU A 50 -19.02 16.48 13.72
C LEU A 50 -18.17 17.42 14.58
N ILE A 51 -16.84 17.40 14.48
CA ILE A 51 -15.97 18.18 15.39
C ILE A 51 -15.73 19.61 14.88
N GLU A 52 -15.84 19.86 13.56
CA GLU A 52 -15.58 21.19 12.97
C GLU A 52 -16.81 22.12 12.98
N GLN A 53 -18.02 21.64 13.33
CA GLN A 53 -19.25 22.46 13.25
C GLN A 53 -19.52 23.40 14.44
N VAL A 54 -18.59 23.58 15.37
CA VAL A 54 -18.70 24.63 16.39
C VAL A 54 -18.10 25.93 15.83
N GLY A 55 -18.73 26.53 14.81
CA GLY A 55 -18.38 27.89 14.36
C GLY A 55 -18.44 28.20 12.86
N ALA A 56 -18.92 27.31 11.99
CA ALA A 56 -19.05 27.60 10.56
C ALA A 56 -20.47 28.10 10.19
N ASP A 57 -20.53 29.22 9.49
CA ASP A 57 -21.75 29.85 8.96
C ASP A 57 -22.46 28.88 7.96
N PRO A 58 -23.77 28.57 8.09
CA PRO A 58 -24.36 27.32 7.58
C PRO A 58 -24.80 27.34 6.11
N LEU A 59 -24.44 28.34 5.32
CA LEU A 59 -25.30 28.70 4.19
C LEU A 59 -25.11 27.92 2.88
N ASN A 60 -24.34 26.83 2.80
CA ASN A 60 -24.20 26.14 1.50
C ASN A 60 -24.09 24.60 1.47
N SER A 61 -24.10 23.85 2.58
CA SER A 61 -24.09 22.36 2.48
C SER A 61 -24.54 21.59 3.73
N THR A 62 -25.04 22.25 4.78
CA THR A 62 -25.26 21.59 6.06
C THR A 62 -26.72 21.20 6.26
N LEU A 63 -27.01 19.90 6.34
CA LEU A 63 -28.32 19.38 6.75
C LEU A 63 -28.34 19.22 8.27
N LEU A 64 -29.28 19.89 8.95
CA LEU A 64 -29.50 19.75 10.38
C LEU A 64 -30.58 18.67 10.61
N TYR A 65 -30.18 17.52 11.14
CA TYR A 65 -31.06 16.37 11.37
C TYR A 65 -31.21 16.08 12.86
N HIS A 66 -32.43 16.19 13.39
CA HIS A 66 -32.75 15.90 14.78
C HIS A 66 -33.13 14.42 14.93
N ILE A 67 -32.40 13.71 15.79
CA ILE A 67 -32.65 12.30 16.10
C ILE A 67 -33.48 12.21 17.37
N ASP A 68 -34.63 11.54 17.31
CA ASP A 68 -35.34 11.10 18.52
C ASP A 68 -34.70 9.79 19.04
N PRO A 69 -34.00 9.81 20.19
CA PRO A 69 -33.30 8.64 20.71
C PRO A 69 -34.23 7.50 21.14
N LYS A 70 -35.55 7.73 21.21
CA LYS A 70 -36.53 6.70 21.52
C LYS A 70 -36.90 5.83 20.32
N ARG A 71 -36.51 6.22 19.10
CA ARG A 71 -36.77 5.44 17.89
C ARG A 71 -35.81 4.25 17.77
N PRO A 72 -36.26 3.12 17.19
CA PRO A 72 -35.38 2.01 16.84
C PRO A 72 -34.25 2.45 15.90
N LEU A 73 -33.03 1.94 16.12
CA LEU A 73 -31.85 2.28 15.30
C LEU A 73 -32.06 2.02 13.80
N SER A 74 -32.80 0.97 13.45
CA SER A 74 -33.11 0.64 12.04
C SER A 74 -33.88 1.75 11.34
N GLN A 75 -34.86 2.36 12.02
CA GLN A 75 -35.66 3.45 11.46
C GLN A 75 -34.81 4.71 11.27
N ILE A 76 -33.93 5.02 12.24
CA ILE A 76 -32.98 6.14 12.14
C ILE A 76 -32.04 5.93 10.95
N GLN A 77 -31.53 4.71 10.74
CA GLN A 77 -30.67 4.38 9.60
C GLN A 77 -31.39 4.51 8.25
N GLU A 78 -32.63 4.03 8.14
CA GLU A 78 -33.45 4.17 6.93
C GLU A 78 -33.75 5.64 6.60
N GLU A 79 -34.06 6.45 7.61
CA GLU A 79 -34.34 7.88 7.44
C GLU A 79 -33.10 8.65 6.97
N ILE A 80 -31.93 8.41 7.60
CA ILE A 80 -30.65 8.99 7.18
C ILE A 80 -30.32 8.58 5.73
N LYS A 81 -30.54 7.30 5.40
CA LYS A 81 -30.32 6.80 4.03
C LYS A 81 -31.25 7.48 3.03
N ALA A 82 -32.53 7.66 3.39
CA ALA A 82 -33.50 8.35 2.54
C ALA A 82 -33.08 9.80 2.30
N LEU A 83 -32.69 10.55 3.35
CA LEU A 83 -32.22 11.93 3.24
C LEU A 83 -30.98 12.04 2.33
N HIS A 84 -30.01 11.15 2.51
CA HIS A 84 -28.83 11.07 1.65
C HIS A 84 -29.19 10.82 0.17
N MET A 85 -30.09 9.87 -0.10
CA MET A 85 -30.54 9.56 -1.46
C MET A 85 -31.29 10.74 -2.11
N HIS A 86 -32.13 11.45 -1.37
CA HIS A 86 -32.84 12.63 -1.89
C HIS A 86 -31.88 13.77 -2.23
N ALA A 87 -30.87 14.01 -1.40
CA ALA A 87 -29.84 15.02 -1.69
C ALA A 87 -29.05 14.68 -2.97
N HIS A 88 -28.71 13.41 -3.17
CA HIS A 88 -28.00 12.94 -4.37
C HIS A 88 -28.87 12.92 -5.64
N ALA A 89 -30.20 12.77 -5.53
CA ALA A 89 -31.11 12.81 -6.68
C ALA A 89 -31.26 14.22 -7.30
N ILE A 90 -30.96 15.28 -6.53
CA ILE A 90 -31.13 16.69 -6.94
C ILE A 90 -29.83 17.26 -7.56
N MET A 91 -28.67 16.63 -7.35
CA MET A 91 -27.36 17.10 -7.86
C MET A 91 -26.88 16.31 -9.09
N PRO A 92 -26.26 16.95 -10.11
CA PRO A 92 -25.80 16.24 -11.31
C PRO A 92 -24.63 15.29 -11.06
N VAL A 93 -24.68 14.18 -11.79
CA VAL A 93 -23.91 12.92 -11.65
C VAL A 93 -22.47 13.06 -12.14
N ALA A 94 -21.65 13.87 -11.47
CA ALA A 94 -20.26 13.49 -11.31
C ALA A 94 -20.16 12.87 -9.91
N PRO A 95 -19.92 11.55 -9.77
CA PRO A 95 -19.66 10.99 -8.44
C PRO A 95 -18.50 11.80 -7.87
N PRO A 96 -18.68 12.49 -6.71
CA PRO A 96 -17.58 13.22 -6.11
C PRO A 96 -16.45 12.20 -5.94
N LYS A 97 -15.26 12.52 -6.46
CA LYS A 97 -14.07 11.73 -6.16
C LYS A 97 -14.03 11.65 -4.64
N GLN A 98 -14.28 10.47 -4.07
CA GLN A 98 -14.17 10.25 -2.64
C GLN A 98 -12.72 10.58 -2.29
N THR A 99 -12.52 11.79 -1.79
CA THR A 99 -11.22 12.28 -1.36
C THR A 99 -11.21 12.02 0.13
N SER A 100 -10.33 11.11 0.54
CA SER A 100 -10.10 10.86 1.94
C SER A 100 -9.62 12.15 2.60
N SER A 101 -10.20 12.46 3.76
CA SER A 101 -9.86 13.61 4.60
C SER A 101 -8.70 13.33 5.56
N ALA A 102 -8.23 12.08 5.59
CA ALA A 102 -7.06 11.68 6.36
C ALA A 102 -5.82 12.45 5.89
N LYS A 103 -4.90 12.74 6.83
CA LYS A 103 -3.64 13.43 6.50
C LYS A 103 -2.76 12.57 5.60
N TYR A 104 -2.75 11.26 5.86
CA TYR A 104 -2.05 10.25 5.07
C TYR A 104 -3.02 9.19 4.57
N PRO A 105 -3.71 9.44 3.44
CA PRO A 105 -4.70 8.51 2.92
C PRO A 105 -4.04 7.28 2.30
N ILE A 106 -4.72 6.12 2.40
CA ILE A 106 -4.28 4.89 1.73
C ILE A 106 -4.51 5.05 0.23
N TYR A 107 -3.43 5.04 -0.55
CA TYR A 107 -3.50 5.27 -2.00
C TYR A 107 -4.27 4.17 -2.74
N THR A 108 -3.97 2.90 -2.43
CA THR A 108 -4.71 1.73 -2.93
C THR A 108 -4.67 0.59 -1.92
N ASN A 109 -5.65 -0.31 -1.99
CA ASN A 109 -5.62 -1.53 -1.18
C ASN A 109 -4.64 -2.55 -1.76
N VAL A 110 -3.67 -2.95 -0.96
CA VAL A 110 -2.71 -4.03 -1.28
C VAL A 110 -2.75 -5.04 -0.15
N SER A 111 -2.78 -6.33 -0.48
CA SER A 111 -2.80 -7.38 0.54
C SER A 111 -1.48 -7.43 1.30
N ALA A 112 -1.55 -7.69 2.61
CA ALA A 112 -0.38 -7.86 3.48
C ALA A 112 0.60 -8.91 2.94
N HIS A 113 0.08 -10.01 2.35
CA HIS A 113 0.90 -11.04 1.70
C HIS A 113 1.72 -10.50 0.52
N THR A 114 1.14 -9.62 -0.28
CA THR A 114 1.84 -9.01 -1.42
C THR A 114 2.90 -8.04 -0.93
N LEU A 115 2.56 -7.20 0.06
CA LEU A 115 3.51 -6.29 0.70
C LEU A 115 4.71 -7.05 1.26
N HIS A 116 4.46 -8.14 2.00
CA HIS A 116 5.51 -8.99 2.53
C HIS A 116 6.43 -9.51 1.42
N LYS A 117 5.89 -10.07 0.33
CA LYS A 117 6.72 -10.56 -0.79
C LYS A 117 7.55 -9.46 -1.45
N VAL A 118 6.95 -8.30 -1.67
CA VAL A 118 7.63 -7.14 -2.26
C VAL A 118 8.81 -6.72 -1.39
N LEU A 119 8.57 -6.60 -0.08
CA LEU A 119 9.57 -6.16 0.88
C LEU A 119 10.67 -7.21 1.11
N THR A 120 10.32 -8.51 1.17
CA THR A 120 11.30 -9.60 1.28
C THR A 120 12.24 -9.63 0.07
N VAL A 121 11.72 -9.46 -1.15
CA VAL A 121 12.55 -9.41 -2.37
C VAL A 121 13.49 -8.19 -2.35
N TRP A 122 13.02 -7.05 -1.84
CA TRP A 122 13.86 -5.86 -1.68
C TRP A 122 14.97 -6.05 -0.66
N ASP A 123 14.65 -6.59 0.51
CA ASP A 123 15.64 -6.85 1.56
C ASP A 123 16.72 -7.82 1.08
N LEU A 124 16.34 -8.85 0.31
CA LEU A 124 17.28 -9.77 -0.33
C LEU A 124 18.16 -9.08 -1.38
N ARG A 125 17.62 -8.11 -2.13
CA ARG A 125 18.43 -7.32 -3.07
C ARG A 125 19.44 -6.44 -2.34
N CYS A 126 19.08 -5.87 -1.20
CA CYS A 126 20.02 -5.11 -0.36
C CYS A 126 21.11 -6.01 0.23
N ALA A 127 20.77 -7.23 0.64
CA ALA A 127 21.73 -8.19 1.19
C ALA A 127 22.64 -8.81 0.11
N TYR A 128 22.13 -9.01 -1.10
CA TYR A 128 22.85 -9.63 -2.22
C TYR A 128 22.73 -8.81 -3.52
N PRO A 129 23.45 -7.69 -3.64
CA PRO A 129 23.29 -6.74 -4.75
C PRO A 129 23.54 -7.34 -6.14
N ASP A 130 24.52 -8.24 -6.26
CA ASP A 130 24.98 -8.82 -7.53
C ASP A 130 24.21 -10.08 -7.95
N THR A 131 23.25 -10.53 -7.13
CA THR A 131 22.53 -11.77 -7.40
C THR A 131 21.49 -11.58 -8.51
N SER A 132 21.38 -12.58 -9.39
CA SER A 132 20.44 -12.53 -10.50
C SER A 132 18.99 -12.43 -10.01
N ALA A 133 18.11 -11.81 -10.81
CA ALA A 133 16.69 -11.71 -10.47
C ALA A 133 15.99 -13.06 -10.34
N TYR A 134 16.49 -14.09 -11.04
CA TYR A 134 15.99 -15.45 -10.90
C TYR A 134 16.35 -16.03 -9.53
N ASP A 135 17.64 -15.98 -9.17
CA ASP A 135 18.13 -16.54 -7.90
C ASP A 135 17.56 -15.80 -6.69
N LEU A 136 17.43 -14.47 -6.76
CA LEU A 136 16.71 -13.69 -5.75
C LEU A 136 15.25 -14.12 -5.60
N GLY A 137 14.59 -14.45 -6.71
CA GLY A 137 13.23 -14.98 -6.68
C GLY A 137 13.15 -16.33 -5.98
N VAL A 138 14.11 -17.22 -6.24
CA VAL A 138 14.22 -18.52 -5.57
C VAL A 138 14.48 -18.35 -4.07
N LEU A 139 15.40 -17.47 -3.68
CA LEU A 139 15.68 -17.12 -2.28
C LEU A 139 14.45 -16.54 -1.57
N ALA A 140 13.64 -15.75 -2.28
CA ALA A 140 12.36 -15.23 -1.78
C ALA A 140 11.24 -16.29 -1.74
N GLY A 141 11.53 -17.55 -2.06
CA GLY A 141 10.59 -18.67 -2.01
C GLY A 141 9.71 -18.83 -3.25
N PHE A 142 10.04 -18.19 -4.38
CA PHE A 142 9.33 -18.44 -5.65
C PHE A 142 9.78 -19.78 -6.24
N LYS A 143 8.81 -20.68 -6.44
CA LYS A 143 9.06 -22.01 -7.00
C LYS A 143 8.83 -21.98 -8.51
N ALA A 144 9.82 -22.41 -9.28
CA ALA A 144 9.66 -22.64 -10.70
C ALA A 144 9.17 -24.07 -10.89
N ASN A 145 8.20 -24.24 -11.78
CA ASN A 145 7.87 -25.57 -12.28
C ASN A 145 8.95 -25.97 -13.29
N ILE A 146 9.99 -26.65 -12.81
CA ILE A 146 11.11 -27.11 -13.64
C ILE A 146 10.87 -28.59 -13.97
N LEU A 147 10.87 -28.92 -15.25
CA LEU A 147 10.85 -30.29 -15.75
C LEU A 147 12.23 -30.92 -15.58
N ALA A 148 12.27 -32.19 -15.20
CA ALA A 148 13.52 -32.94 -15.11
C ALA A 148 14.20 -33.05 -16.48
N PRO A 149 15.53 -32.96 -16.55
CA PRO A 149 16.26 -33.24 -17.78
C PRO A 149 16.07 -34.71 -18.18
N PRO A 150 16.22 -35.04 -19.48
CA PRO A 150 16.14 -36.42 -19.95
C PRO A 150 17.20 -37.30 -19.29
N LYS A 151 16.83 -38.56 -19.00
CA LYS A 151 17.61 -39.53 -18.19
C LYS A 151 19.05 -39.74 -18.67
N TYR A 152 19.29 -39.71 -19.98
CA TYR A 152 20.59 -39.97 -20.59
C TYR A 152 21.30 -38.71 -21.10
N GLY A 153 20.84 -37.51 -20.70
CA GLY A 153 21.48 -36.25 -21.13
C GLY A 153 21.27 -35.92 -22.61
N GLU A 154 20.29 -36.54 -23.25
CA GLU A 154 19.92 -36.26 -24.64
C GLU A 154 19.56 -34.79 -24.80
N THR A 155 20.19 -34.07 -25.74
CA THR A 155 19.90 -32.65 -25.98
C THR A 155 19.13 -32.39 -27.28
N ARG A 156 19.18 -33.32 -28.24
CA ARG A 156 18.63 -33.15 -29.59
C ARG A 156 17.26 -33.80 -29.80
N THR A 157 16.73 -34.52 -28.82
CA THR A 157 15.40 -35.11 -28.92
C THR A 157 14.32 -34.05 -28.74
N ARG A 158 13.17 -34.25 -29.39
CA ARG A 158 12.04 -33.31 -29.29
C ARG A 158 11.58 -33.09 -27.84
N ALA A 159 11.68 -34.14 -27.01
CA ALA A 159 11.38 -34.07 -25.59
C ALA A 159 12.39 -33.19 -24.83
N ALA A 160 13.69 -33.36 -25.09
CA ALA A 160 14.75 -32.54 -24.49
C ALA A 160 14.60 -31.06 -24.84
N ILE A 161 14.37 -30.74 -26.12
CA ILE A 161 14.18 -29.37 -26.60
C ILE A 161 12.95 -28.73 -25.94
N LYS A 162 11.84 -29.48 -25.82
CA LYS A 162 10.61 -29.00 -25.17
C LYS A 162 10.82 -28.75 -23.68
N ALA A 163 11.53 -29.63 -22.98
CA ALA A 163 11.82 -29.48 -21.56
C ALA A 163 12.74 -28.28 -21.29
N ASP A 164 13.78 -28.07 -22.11
CA ASP A 164 14.67 -26.92 -22.00
C ASP A 164 13.93 -25.60 -22.24
N ALA A 165 13.12 -25.52 -23.30
CA ALA A 165 12.31 -24.34 -23.59
C ALA A 165 11.34 -24.01 -22.44
N HIS A 166 10.67 -25.03 -21.88
CA HIS A 166 9.80 -24.87 -20.72
C HIS A 166 10.56 -24.36 -19.49
N ASN A 167 11.70 -24.96 -19.17
CA ASN A 167 12.53 -24.57 -18.04
C ASN A 167 13.05 -23.15 -18.18
N LYS A 168 13.49 -22.76 -19.39
CA LYS A 168 13.88 -21.39 -19.71
C LYS A 168 12.72 -20.42 -19.47
N GLN A 169 11.52 -20.73 -19.95
CA GLN A 169 10.33 -19.91 -19.73
C GLN A 169 9.97 -19.79 -18.24
N ALA A 170 10.05 -20.89 -17.49
CA ALA A 170 9.80 -20.91 -16.05
C ALA A 170 10.80 -20.02 -15.28
N ARG A 171 12.09 -20.08 -15.62
CA ARG A 171 13.12 -19.19 -15.05
C ARG A 171 12.86 -17.73 -15.37
N THR A 172 12.57 -17.41 -16.63
CA THR A 172 12.22 -16.06 -17.06
C THR A 172 10.98 -15.52 -16.33
N SER A 173 9.96 -16.36 -16.11
CA SER A 173 8.75 -15.97 -15.37
C SER A 173 9.06 -15.57 -13.93
N ILE A 174 9.92 -16.33 -13.23
CA ILE A 174 10.39 -15.95 -11.89
C ILE A 174 11.16 -14.64 -11.95
N ALA A 175 12.16 -14.53 -12.81
CA ALA A 175 12.96 -13.32 -12.93
C ALA A 175 12.09 -12.08 -13.18
N ASN A 176 11.10 -12.17 -14.09
CA ASN A 176 10.16 -11.11 -14.38
C ASN A 176 9.29 -10.75 -13.16
N ARG A 177 8.82 -11.75 -12.40
CA ARG A 177 8.08 -11.53 -11.15
C ARG A 177 8.95 -10.80 -10.12
N THR A 178 10.18 -11.24 -9.91
CA THR A 178 11.14 -10.62 -9.00
C THR A 178 11.40 -9.16 -9.40
N ASN A 179 11.72 -8.91 -10.68
CA ASN A 179 11.95 -7.56 -11.20
C ASN A 179 10.73 -6.65 -11.05
N ARG A 180 9.51 -7.18 -11.19
CA ARG A 180 8.29 -6.42 -10.92
C ARG A 180 8.21 -6.02 -9.45
N TYR A 181 8.44 -6.96 -8.54
CA TYR A 181 8.41 -6.67 -7.11
C TYR A 181 9.53 -5.72 -6.68
N LEU A 182 10.72 -5.79 -7.25
CA LEU A 182 11.79 -4.82 -7.01
C LEU A 182 11.37 -3.40 -7.41
N ARG A 183 10.83 -3.24 -8.63
CA ARG A 183 10.31 -1.94 -9.09
C ARG A 183 9.18 -1.41 -8.21
N THR A 184 8.28 -2.29 -7.75
CA THR A 184 7.21 -1.91 -6.83
C THR A 184 7.75 -1.51 -5.46
N ALA A 185 8.74 -2.23 -4.94
CA ALA A 185 9.37 -1.92 -3.65
C ALA A 185 10.05 -0.56 -3.68
N GLU A 186 10.84 -0.29 -4.72
CA GLU A 186 11.51 0.99 -4.93
C GLU A 186 10.50 2.15 -4.92
N GLN A 187 9.41 2.01 -5.65
CA GLN A 187 8.34 3.02 -5.66
C GLN A 187 7.65 3.18 -4.31
N TYR A 188 7.38 2.09 -3.59
CA TYR A 188 6.81 2.20 -2.24
C TYR A 188 7.76 2.94 -1.30
N ILE A 189 9.06 2.65 -1.35
CA ILE A 189 10.06 3.24 -0.47
C ILE A 189 10.24 4.74 -0.76
N ASP A 190 10.30 5.13 -2.03
CA ASP A 190 10.40 6.54 -2.45
C ASP A 190 9.11 7.31 -2.10
N ASN A 191 7.94 6.76 -2.43
CA ASN A 191 6.66 7.43 -2.18
C ASN A 191 6.30 7.53 -0.69
N VAL A 192 6.78 6.61 0.16
CA VAL A 192 6.64 6.75 1.63
C VAL A 192 7.30 8.02 2.14
N GLY A 193 8.46 8.41 1.58
CA GLY A 193 9.09 9.69 1.92
C GLY A 193 8.23 10.91 1.57
N ARG A 194 7.25 10.74 0.67
CA ARG A 194 6.29 11.78 0.24
C ARG A 194 4.95 11.67 0.97
N GLY A 195 4.82 10.75 1.93
CA GLY A 195 3.55 10.48 2.61
C GLY A 195 2.54 9.69 1.76
N GLU A 196 2.97 9.08 0.66
CA GLU A 196 2.07 8.35 -0.24
C GLU A 196 2.31 6.84 -0.17
N PHE A 197 1.37 6.09 0.40
CA PHE A 197 1.47 4.64 0.50
C PHE A 197 0.11 3.93 0.34
N PRO A 198 0.05 2.72 -0.23
CA PRO A 198 1.06 2.05 -1.06
C PRO A 198 0.92 2.49 -2.52
N LYS A 199 1.62 3.56 -2.90
CA LYS A 199 1.59 4.10 -4.27
C LYS A 199 2.65 3.44 -5.14
N ALA A 200 2.20 2.74 -6.18
CA ALA A 200 3.06 2.27 -7.26
C ALA A 200 2.36 2.50 -8.60
N LEU A 201 3.03 3.19 -9.52
CA LEU A 201 2.58 3.38 -10.89
C LEU A 201 2.66 2.03 -11.63
N ARG A 202 1.52 1.60 -12.19
CA ARG A 202 1.49 0.45 -13.09
C ARG A 202 2.26 0.79 -14.37
N ARG A 203 3.31 0.02 -14.67
CA ARG A 203 3.86 -0.16 -16.02
C ARG A 203 3.95 -1.65 -16.31
#